data_AF-A0A3D0UIZ1-F1
#
_entry.id   AF-A0A3D0UIZ1-F1
#
_cell.length_a   1.000
_cell.length_b   1.000
_cell.length_c   1.000
_cell.angle_alpha   90.00
_cell.angle_beta   90.00
_cell.angle_gamma   90.00
#
_symmetry.space_group_name_H-M   'P 1'
#
loop_
_entity.id
_entity.type
_entity.pdbx_description
1 polymer ?
#
loop_
_entity_poly.entity_id
_entity_poly.type
_entity_poly.pdbx_seq_one_letter_code
_entity_poly.pdbx_strand_id
1 'polypeptide(L)'
;LMDIGRAWSREASVGLILGLVLGAAGFIRAQLFDAELGVALVLALTLPLVVIWANTVATLVPLIAQRLKIDPAVVSAPMITTIVDATGLFIYFSLAAIVLTQ
;
A
#
# COMPACT_ATOMS: atom_id res chain seq x y z
N LEU A 1 -21.30 7.10 8.33
CA LEU A 1 -20.65 7.03 7.00
C LEU A 1 -19.79 8.25 6.73
N MET A 2 -20.27 9.47 7.01
CA MET A 2 -19.51 10.72 6.83
C MET A 2 -18.20 10.78 7.64
N ASP A 3 -18.19 10.21 8.86
CA ASP A 3 -16.97 10.15 9.69
C ASP A 3 -15.90 9.19 9.14
N ILE A 4 -16.33 8.12 8.46
CA ILE A 4 -15.43 7.13 7.86
C ILE A 4 -14.67 7.73 6.68
N GLY A 5 -15.36 8.49 5.82
CA GLY A 5 -14.72 9.16 4.68
C GLY A 5 -13.71 10.22 5.11
N ARG A 6 -14.00 10.95 6.21
CA ARG A 6 -13.09 11.95 6.77
C ARG A 6 -11.89 11.32 7.48
N ALA A 7 -12.08 10.22 8.19
CA ALA A 7 -10.99 9.44 8.78
C ALA A 7 -10.09 8.86 7.68
N TRP A 8 -10.68 8.25 6.65
CA TRP A 8 -9.96 7.70 5.52
C TRP A 8 -9.15 8.76 4.77
N SER A 9 -9.69 9.94 4.48
CA SER A 9 -8.93 10.97 3.75
C SER A 9 -7.73 11.49 4.55
N ARG A 10 -7.87 11.59 5.88
CA ARG A 10 -6.76 11.93 6.78
C ARG A 10 -5.69 10.83 6.75
N GLU A 11 -6.09 9.56 6.87
CA GLU A 11 -5.15 8.43 6.85
C GLU A 11 -4.50 8.22 5.48
N ALA A 12 -5.22 8.48 4.39
CA ALA A 12 -4.68 8.45 3.04
C ALA A 12 -3.65 9.57 2.84
N SER A 13 -3.89 10.77 3.39
CA SER A 13 -2.92 11.88 3.32
C SER A 13 -1.65 11.56 4.11
N VAL A 14 -1.79 11.03 5.33
CA VAL A 14 -0.64 10.58 6.14
C VAL A 14 0.09 9.43 5.45
N GLY A 15 -0.65 8.48 4.89
CA GLY A 15 -0.12 7.35 4.13
C GLY A 15 0.63 7.79 2.87
N LEU A 16 0.13 8.80 2.16
CA LEU A 16 0.82 9.35 0.99
C LEU A 16 2.16 9.99 1.39
N ILE A 17 2.20 10.78 2.46
CA ILE A 17 3.45 11.39 2.94
C ILE A 17 4.45 10.31 3.34
N LEU A 18 4.02 9.33 4.15
CA LEU A 18 4.86 8.19 4.54
C LEU A 18 5.36 7.41 3.34
N GLY A 19 4.46 7.11 2.40
CA GLY A 19 4.76 6.38 1.19
C GLY A 19 5.74 7.11 0.27
N LEU A 20 5.64 8.44 0.14
CA LEU A 20 6.60 9.26 -0.61
C LEU A 20 7.97 9.27 0.06
N VAL A 21 8.02 9.38 1.40
CA VAL A 21 9.29 9.32 2.15
C VAL A 21 9.94 7.95 1.98
N LEU A 22 9.18 6.86 2.11
CA LEU A 22 9.67 5.49 1.90
C LEU A 22 10.07 5.26 0.44
N GLY A 23 9.30 5.76 -0.52
CA GLY A 23 9.59 5.70 -1.95
C GLY A 23 10.91 6.39 -2.29
N ALA A 24 11.12 7.62 -1.80
CA ALA A 24 12.36 8.35 -1.99
C ALA A 24 13.54 7.65 -1.31
N ALA A 25 13.38 7.19 -0.06
CA ALA A 25 14.42 6.44 0.64
C ALA A 25 14.77 5.13 -0.10
N GLY A 26 13.76 4.40 -0.58
CA GLY A 26 13.91 3.18 -1.36
C GLY A 26 14.62 3.42 -2.68
N PHE A 27 14.27 4.49 -3.40
CA PHE A 27 14.94 4.91 -4.64
C PHE A 27 16.43 5.18 -4.40
N ILE A 28 16.74 6.03 -3.40
CA ILE A 28 18.12 6.34 -3.04
C ILE A 28 18.87 5.06 -2.70
N ARG A 29 18.25 4.17 -1.91
CA ARG A 29 18.87 2.89 -1.56
C ARG A 29 19.11 2.00 -2.76
N ALA A 30 18.17 1.93 -3.71
CA ALA A 30 18.30 1.13 -4.91
C ALA A 30 19.46 1.65 -5.78
N GLN A 31 19.58 2.96 -5.95
CA GLN A 31 20.69 3.58 -6.68
C GLN A 31 22.05 3.35 -6.01
N LEU A 32 22.11 3.32 -4.68
CA LEU A 32 23.34 2.98 -3.94
C LEU A 32 23.79 1.53 -4.12
N PHE A 33 22.92 0.65 -4.60
CA PHE A 33 23.20 -0.76 -4.90
C PHE A 33 23.31 -1.01 -6.41
N ASP A 34 23.54 0.04 -7.21
CA ASP A 34 23.65 -0.01 -8.66
C ASP A 34 22.45 -0.69 -9.35
N ALA A 35 21.26 -0.58 -8.75
CA ALA A 35 20.04 -1.08 -9.36
C ALA A 35 19.75 -0.31 -10.66
N GLU A 36 19.17 -1.01 -11.64
CA GLU A 36 18.70 -0.38 -12.86
C GLU A 36 17.67 0.71 -12.55
N LEU A 37 17.77 1.86 -13.24
CA LEU A 37 16.93 3.03 -12.99
C LEU A 37 15.43 2.69 -13.08
N GLY A 38 15.04 1.84 -14.04
CA GLY A 38 13.67 1.37 -14.17
C GLY A 38 13.17 0.67 -12.91
N VAL A 39 13.98 -0.23 -12.33
CA VAL A 39 13.65 -0.97 -11.11
C VAL A 39 13.57 -0.02 -9.91
N ALA A 40 14.50 0.93 -9.79
CA ALA A 40 14.47 1.93 -8.73
C ALA A 40 13.21 2.80 -8.81
N LEU A 41 12.78 3.20 -10.02
CA LEU A 41 11.54 3.95 -10.24
C LEU A 41 10.29 3.13 -9.90
N VAL A 42 10.24 1.85 -10.29
CA VAL A 42 9.13 0.96 -9.92
C VAL A 42 8.98 0.87 -8.40
N LEU A 43 10.09 0.70 -7.67
CA LEU A 43 10.08 0.69 -6.20
C LEU A 43 9.55 2.02 -5.63
N ALA A 44 10.08 3.14 -6.13
CA ALA A 44 9.73 4.48 -5.66
C ALA A 44 8.25 4.80 -5.83
N LEU A 45 7.66 4.38 -6.95
CA LEU A 45 6.25 4.61 -7.27
C LEU A 45 5.31 3.62 -6.57
N THR A 46 5.78 2.38 -6.37
CA THR A 46 4.98 1.33 -5.71
C THR A 46 4.72 1.67 -4.25
N LEU A 47 5.71 2.16 -3.52
CA LEU A 47 5.61 2.38 -2.07
C LEU A 47 4.47 3.33 -1.65
N PRO A 48 4.29 4.52 -2.27
CA PRO A 48 3.11 5.35 -2.03
C PRO A 48 1.78 4.64 -2.24
N LEU A 49 1.64 3.88 -3.33
CA LEU A 49 0.40 3.20 -3.68
C LEU A 49 0.09 2.08 -2.68
N VAL A 50 1.09 1.26 -2.34
CA VAL A 50 0.93 0.15 -1.39
C VAL A 50 0.61 0.67 0.01
N VAL A 51 1.23 1.78 0.46
CA VAL A 51 0.92 2.35 1.78
C VAL A 51 -0.51 2.89 1.85
N ILE A 52 -0.96 3.62 0.82
CA ILE A 52 -2.36 4.09 0.75
C ILE A 52 -3.33 2.91 0.70
N TRP A 53 -2.99 1.88 -0.07
CA TRP A 53 -3.79 0.66 -0.16
C TRP A 53 -3.85 -0.09 1.18
N ALA A 54 -2.73 -0.24 1.88
CA ALA A 54 -2.66 -0.88 3.18
C ALA A 54 -3.57 -0.18 4.21
N ASN A 55 -3.53 1.16 4.28
CA ASN A 55 -4.45 1.92 5.15
C ASN A 55 -5.92 1.71 4.76
N THR A 56 -6.20 1.64 3.46
CA THR A 56 -7.56 1.38 2.95
C THR A 56 -8.04 -0.01 3.34
N VAL A 57 -7.20 -1.05 3.20
CA VAL A 57 -7.55 -2.42 3.60
C VAL A 57 -7.71 -2.51 5.12
N ALA A 58 -6.79 -1.93 5.89
CA ALA A 58 -6.83 -1.95 7.36
C ALA A 58 -8.10 -1.28 7.92
N THR A 59 -8.62 -0.26 7.24
CA THR A 59 -9.88 0.40 7.63
C THR A 59 -11.12 -0.35 7.11
N LEU A 60 -11.13 -0.78 5.85
CA LEU A 60 -12.32 -1.36 5.22
C LEU A 60 -12.59 -2.80 5.66
N VAL A 61 -11.57 -3.64 5.82
CA VAL A 61 -11.77 -5.07 6.10
C VAL A 61 -12.49 -5.29 7.44
N PRO A 62 -12.08 -4.67 8.58
CA PRO A 62 -12.82 -4.81 9.84
C PRO A 62 -14.26 -4.27 9.75
N LEU A 63 -14.47 -3.16 9.03
CA LEU A 63 -15.79 -2.57 8.82
C LEU A 63 -16.72 -3.49 8.00
N ILE A 64 -16.19 -4.14 6.97
CA ILE A 64 -16.93 -5.11 6.16
C ILE A 64 -17.24 -6.35 7.00
N ALA A 65 -16.27 -6.87 7.76
CA ALA A 65 -16.48 -8.01 8.65
C ALA A 65 -17.61 -7.75 9.65
N GLN A 66 -17.61 -6.58 10.30
CA GLN A 66 -18.68 -6.18 11.20
C GLN A 66 -20.05 -6.16 10.50
N ARG A 67 -20.13 -5.67 9.26
CA ARG A 67 -21.38 -5.66 8.48
C ARG A 67 -21.86 -7.06 8.10
N LEU A 68 -20.93 -7.98 7.88
CA LEU A 68 -21.23 -9.40 7.62
C LEU A 68 -21.51 -10.19 8.91
N LYS A 69 -21.58 -9.53 10.07
CA LYS A 69 -21.73 -10.15 11.40
C LYS A 69 -20.59 -11.11 11.76
N ILE A 70 -19.43 -10.93 11.14
CA ILE A 70 -18.18 -11.58 11.51
C ILE A 70 -17.54 -10.71 12.60
N ASP A 71 -17.09 -11.34 13.67
CA ASP A 71 -16.39 -10.64 14.75
C ASP A 71 -15.09 -10.01 14.21
N PRO A 72 -14.94 -8.66 14.24
CA PRO A 72 -13.73 -7.99 13.79
C PRO A 72 -12.47 -8.43 14.55
N ALA A 73 -12.59 -8.96 15.78
CA ALA A 73 -11.45 -9.52 16.51
C ALA A 73 -10.91 -10.80 15.87
N VAL A 74 -11.74 -11.54 15.12
CA VAL A 74 -11.35 -12.73 14.36
C VAL A 74 -10.63 -12.33 13.07
N VAL A 75 -10.95 -11.15 12.52
CA VAL A 75 -10.17 -10.50 11.46
C VAL A 75 -8.90 -9.94 12.08
N SER A 76 -7.95 -10.83 12.29
CA SER A 76 -6.68 -10.53 12.92
C SER A 76 -5.74 -9.80 11.96
N ALA A 77 -4.72 -9.13 12.51
CA ALA A 77 -3.64 -8.51 11.75
C ALA A 77 -3.03 -9.43 10.66
N PRO A 78 -2.80 -10.75 10.91
CA PRO A 78 -2.37 -11.70 9.89
C PRO A 78 -3.21 -11.72 8.59
N MET A 79 -4.54 -11.61 8.68
CA MET A 79 -5.40 -11.64 7.49
C MET A 79 -5.29 -10.34 6.69
N ILE A 80 -5.18 -9.20 7.37
CA ILE A 80 -4.97 -7.91 6.71
C ILE A 80 -3.63 -7.92 5.99
N THR A 81 -2.56 -8.40 6.65
CA THR A 81 -1.23 -8.46 6.04
C THR A 81 -1.18 -9.39 4.83
N THR A 82 -1.90 -10.51 4.83
CA THR A 82 -1.91 -11.42 3.66
C THR A 82 -2.63 -10.81 2.46
N ILE A 83 -3.74 -10.10 2.69
CA ILE A 83 -4.44 -9.35 1.64
C ILE A 83 -3.51 -8.27 1.08
N VAL A 84 -2.89 -7.47 1.95
CA VAL A 84 -1.98 -6.39 1.56
C VAL A 84 -0.75 -6.94 0.82
N ASP A 85 -0.20 -8.09 1.20
CA ASP A 85 0.93 -8.71 0.50
C ASP A 85 0.55 -9.14 -0.92
N ALA A 86 -0.52 -9.93 -1.06
CA ALA A 86 -0.94 -10.45 -2.36
C ALA A 86 -1.30 -9.31 -3.33
N THR A 87 -2.05 -8.33 -2.84
CA THR A 87 -2.45 -7.15 -3.65
C THR A 87 -1.29 -6.17 -3.85
N GLY A 88 -0.37 -6.05 -2.90
CA GLY A 88 0.83 -5.23 -3.00
C GLY A 88 1.79 -5.75 -4.08
N LEU A 89 1.97 -7.07 -4.17
CA LEU A 89 2.69 -7.68 -5.29
C LEU A 89 2.00 -7.42 -6.62
N PHE A 90 0.67 -7.48 -6.66
CA PHE A 90 -0.07 -7.15 -7.88
C PHE A 90 0.17 -5.70 -8.33
N ILE A 91 0.16 -4.73 -7.40
CA ILE A 91 0.49 -3.32 -7.67
C ILE A 91 1.93 -3.20 -8.19
N TYR A 92 2.89 -3.82 -7.50
CA TYR A 92 4.30 -3.79 -7.88
C TYR A 92 4.53 -4.34 -9.29
N PHE A 93 4.04 -5.54 -9.58
CA PHE A 93 4.22 -6.18 -10.89
C PHE A 93 3.48 -5.46 -12.00
N SER A 94 2.33 -4.84 -11.71
CA SER A 94 1.63 -4.00 -12.69
C SER A 94 2.44 -2.77 -13.07
N LEU A 95 3.03 -2.09 -12.08
CA LEU A 95 3.94 -0.97 -12.34
C LEU A 95 5.21 -1.42 -13.05
N ALA A 96 5.80 -2.55 -12.65
CA ALA A 96 6.96 -3.13 -13.33
C ALA A 96 6.66 -3.41 -14.80
N ALA A 97 5.50 -3.99 -15.12
CA ALA A 97 5.09 -4.25 -16.49
C ALA A 97 4.93 -2.95 -17.30
N ILE A 98 4.43 -1.86 -16.69
CA ILE A 98 4.28 -0.58 -17.39
C ILE A 98 5.62 0.12 -17.60
N VAL A 99 6.52 0.09 -16.60
CA VAL A 99 7.75 0.87 -16.58
C VAL A 99 8.91 0.15 -17.27
N LEU A 100 9.06 -1.16 -17.07
CA LEU A 100 10.21 -1.94 -17.56
C LEU A 100 9.99 -2.55 -18.95
N THR A 101 8.75 -2.57 -19.45
CA THR A 101 8.44 -3.07 -20.81
C THR A 101 8.50 -1.95 -21.86
N GLN A 102 8.95 -0.76 -21.48
CA GLN A 102 9.29 0.36 -22.37
C GLN A 102 10.77 0.29 -22.70
#